data_AF-A0A7K0MLD8-F1
#
_entry.id   AF-A0A7K0MLD8-F1
#
_cell.length_a   1.000
_cell.length_b   1.000
_cell.length_c   1.000
_cell.angle_alpha   90.00
_cell.angle_beta   90.00
_cell.angle_gamma   90.00
#
_symmetry.space_group_name_H-M   'P 1'
#
loop_
_entity.id
_entity.type
_entity.pdbx_description
1 polymer ?
#
loop_
_entity_poly.entity_id
_entity_poly.type
_entity_poly.pdbx_seq_one_letter_code
_entity_poly.pdbx_strand_id
1 'polypeptide(L)'
;MTTQGASTFWPNQEHWSVKIPLVTEHYRLPALAENGFAILTPMPVVVPSVEWECLEYMDWKSGGDTNFAPLASADGELDCRGFWDKGKTDKDALWTSNADKAPTLRKYVDDVGANFGRVRIIKLEPQDRETAIRSLHRDDNNRFNPESEGWVVRTWSELTHQPNSYMLLMDNGPDGLPDPATEQRIP
;
A
#
# COMPACT_ATOMS: atom_id res chain seq x y z
N MET A 1 -22.01 28.44 -23.61
CA MET A 1 -21.10 27.29 -23.50
C MET A 1 -21.59 26.47 -22.32
N THR A 2 -22.15 25.30 -22.60
CA THR A 2 -22.59 24.35 -21.58
C THR A 2 -21.36 23.82 -20.87
N THR A 3 -21.22 24.15 -19.58
CA THR A 3 -20.31 23.48 -18.67
C THR A 3 -20.72 22.01 -18.65
N GLN A 4 -19.97 21.14 -19.34
CA GLN A 4 -19.98 19.72 -19.03
C GLN A 4 -19.63 19.63 -17.54
N GLY A 5 -20.60 19.24 -16.71
CA GLY A 5 -20.31 18.88 -15.33
C GLY A 5 -19.24 17.79 -15.38
N ALA A 6 -18.08 18.06 -14.81
CA ALA A 6 -17.05 17.05 -14.65
C ALA A 6 -17.69 15.90 -13.85
N SER A 7 -17.97 14.78 -14.51
CA SER A 7 -18.40 13.58 -13.82
C SER A 7 -17.27 13.17 -12.89
N THR A 8 -17.50 13.20 -11.58
CA THR A 8 -16.53 12.69 -10.60
C THR A 8 -16.27 11.22 -10.93
N PHE A 9 -15.00 10.87 -11.12
CA PHE A 9 -14.61 9.49 -11.41
C PHE A 9 -15.07 8.55 -10.29
N TRP A 10 -15.55 7.37 -10.66
CA TRP A 10 -15.83 6.27 -9.73
C TRP A 10 -15.42 4.95 -10.39
N PRO A 11 -14.80 4.01 -9.67
CA PRO A 11 -14.56 2.67 -10.20
C PRO A 11 -15.85 2.02 -10.69
N ASN A 12 -15.79 1.36 -11.85
CA ASN A 12 -16.92 0.63 -12.41
C ASN A 12 -16.62 -0.87 -12.45
N GLN A 13 -17.59 -1.67 -12.90
CA GLN A 13 -17.50 -3.13 -12.96
C GLN A 13 -16.35 -3.66 -13.86
N GLU A 14 -15.81 -2.84 -14.76
CA GLU A 14 -14.67 -3.20 -15.60
C GLU A 14 -13.32 -2.96 -14.89
N HIS A 15 -13.33 -2.26 -13.76
CA HIS A 15 -12.12 -1.96 -13.01
C HIS A 15 -11.43 -3.25 -12.55
N TRP A 16 -10.13 -3.36 -12.80
CA TRP A 16 -9.36 -4.60 -12.59
C TRP A 16 -9.45 -5.13 -11.16
N SER A 17 -9.56 -4.24 -10.16
CA SER A 17 -9.62 -4.63 -8.76
C SER A 17 -10.90 -5.38 -8.41
N VAL A 18 -11.99 -5.22 -9.18
CA VAL A 18 -13.26 -5.93 -8.98
C VAL A 18 -13.09 -7.44 -9.19
N LYS A 19 -12.13 -7.85 -10.03
CA LYS A 19 -11.82 -9.26 -10.32
C LYS A 19 -11.11 -9.98 -9.18
N ILE A 20 -10.60 -9.23 -8.19
CA ILE A 20 -9.98 -9.82 -7.01
C ILE A 20 -11.07 -10.46 -6.14
N PRO A 21 -10.90 -11.67 -5.60
CA PRO A 21 -11.90 -12.27 -4.72
C PRO A 21 -12.10 -11.44 -3.43
N LEU A 22 -13.36 -11.18 -3.06
CA LEU A 22 -13.73 -10.56 -1.77
C LEU A 22 -13.43 -11.49 -0.59
N VAL A 23 -13.66 -12.80 -0.81
CA VAL A 23 -13.51 -13.86 0.18
C VAL A 23 -12.53 -14.89 -0.37
N THR A 24 -11.60 -15.33 0.48
CA THR A 24 -10.60 -16.36 0.19
C THR A 24 -10.43 -17.21 1.45
N GLU A 25 -9.99 -18.46 1.29
CA GLU A 25 -9.77 -19.39 2.40
C GLU A 25 -8.61 -19.00 3.35
N HIS A 26 -7.73 -18.10 2.91
CA HIS A 26 -6.62 -17.62 3.73
C HIS A 26 -7.06 -17.11 5.11
N TYR A 27 -6.26 -17.42 6.12
CA TYR A 27 -6.49 -16.93 7.47
C TYR A 27 -6.46 -15.39 7.54
N ARG A 28 -7.47 -14.82 8.20
CA ARG A 28 -7.60 -13.38 8.45
C ARG A 28 -7.38 -13.09 9.93
N LEU A 29 -6.59 -12.07 10.23
CA LEU A 29 -6.36 -11.63 11.60
C LEU A 29 -7.68 -11.15 12.25
N PRO A 30 -8.09 -11.71 13.40
CA PRO A 30 -9.29 -11.25 14.11
C PRO A 30 -9.28 -9.75 14.43
N ALA A 31 -8.09 -9.18 14.64
CA ALA A 31 -7.90 -7.75 14.90
C ALA A 31 -8.37 -6.84 13.73
N LEU A 32 -8.53 -7.40 12.53
CA LEU A 32 -8.99 -6.67 11.35
C LEU A 32 -10.45 -7.01 10.97
N ALA A 33 -11.14 -7.84 11.76
CA ALA A 33 -12.45 -8.37 11.38
C ALA A 33 -13.56 -7.31 11.32
N GLU A 34 -13.47 -6.27 12.16
CA GLU A 34 -14.49 -5.24 12.25
C GLU A 34 -14.46 -4.26 11.07
N ASN A 35 -13.27 -3.74 10.73
CA ASN A 35 -13.12 -2.62 9.79
C ASN A 35 -12.14 -2.89 8.64
N GLY A 36 -11.50 -4.07 8.61
CA GLY A 36 -10.45 -4.39 7.64
C GLY A 36 -9.09 -3.73 7.92
N PHE A 37 -8.98 -2.85 8.91
CA PHE A 37 -7.73 -2.21 9.36
C PHE A 37 -7.65 -2.12 10.89
N ALA A 38 -6.45 -1.83 11.39
CA ALA A 38 -6.21 -1.46 12.79
C ALA A 38 -5.23 -0.28 12.84
N ILE A 39 -5.45 0.65 13.78
CA ILE A 39 -4.55 1.77 14.01
C ILE A 39 -3.39 1.27 14.89
N LEU A 40 -2.18 1.32 14.35
CA LEU A 40 -0.97 0.95 15.07
C LEU A 40 -0.58 2.07 16.05
N THR A 41 0.10 1.70 17.14
CA THR A 41 0.81 2.69 17.94
C THR A 41 1.88 3.37 17.09
N PRO A 42 2.18 4.66 17.31
CA PRO A 42 3.25 5.34 16.59
C PRO A 42 4.55 4.54 16.64
N MET A 43 5.25 4.51 15.50
CA MET A 43 6.54 3.84 15.40
C MET A 43 7.47 4.37 16.51
N PRO A 44 8.07 3.51 17.35
CA PRO A 44 8.79 3.94 18.55
C PRO A 44 10.18 4.51 18.25
N VAL A 45 10.54 4.65 16.98
CA VAL A 45 11.84 5.13 16.51
C VAL A 45 11.67 6.38 15.66
N VAL A 46 12.59 7.33 15.82
CA VAL A 46 12.71 8.49 14.93
C VAL A 46 13.66 8.11 13.81
N VAL A 47 13.18 8.20 12.58
CA VAL A 47 13.99 7.92 11.38
C VAL A 47 14.65 9.23 10.93
N PRO A 48 15.99 9.31 10.87
CA PRO A 48 16.68 10.49 10.33
C PRO A 48 16.24 10.79 8.89
N SER A 49 15.95 12.05 8.56
CA SER A 49 15.41 12.40 7.24
C SER A 49 16.31 11.93 6.09
N VAL A 50 17.62 12.03 6.29
CA VAL A 50 18.63 11.58 5.33
C VAL A 50 18.43 10.12 4.91
N GLU A 51 17.92 9.23 5.78
CA GLU A 51 17.69 7.82 5.44
C GLU A 51 16.62 7.61 4.37
N TRP A 52 15.66 8.53 4.24
CA TRP A 52 14.64 8.47 3.20
C TRP A 52 14.82 9.54 2.11
N GLU A 53 15.50 10.65 2.38
CA GLU A 53 15.78 11.70 1.40
C GLU A 53 16.86 11.29 0.37
N CYS A 54 17.83 10.45 0.75
CA CYS A 54 18.96 10.07 -0.12
C CYS A 54 18.73 8.77 -0.92
N LEU A 55 17.53 8.21 -0.86
CA LEU A 55 17.19 6.97 -1.56
C LEU A 55 17.08 7.19 -3.07
N GLU A 56 17.28 6.11 -3.82
CA GLU A 56 16.95 6.09 -5.24
C GLU A 56 15.44 5.92 -5.40
N TYR A 57 14.78 6.97 -5.89
CA TYR A 57 13.37 7.00 -6.18
C TYR A 57 13.10 6.68 -7.65
N MET A 58 12.07 5.87 -7.88
CA MET A 58 11.58 5.49 -9.19
C MET A 58 10.24 6.18 -9.47
N ASP A 59 10.02 6.57 -10.72
CA ASP A 59 8.73 7.07 -11.19
C ASP A 59 7.71 5.94 -11.30
N TRP A 60 6.49 6.17 -10.80
CA TRP A 60 5.42 5.18 -10.89
C TRP A 60 4.33 5.58 -11.88
N LYS A 61 4.29 4.84 -12.99
CA LYS A 61 3.55 5.18 -14.22
C LYS A 61 2.03 5.33 -14.07
N SER A 62 1.41 4.92 -12.95
CA SER A 62 -0.05 5.01 -12.76
C SER A 62 -0.51 5.94 -11.63
N GLY A 63 0.41 6.62 -10.93
CA GLY A 63 0.10 7.39 -9.70
C GLY A 63 0.25 8.91 -9.82
N GLY A 64 0.43 9.46 -11.03
CA GLY A 64 0.82 10.86 -11.19
C GLY A 64 2.23 11.12 -10.64
N ASP A 65 2.40 12.17 -9.83
CA ASP A 65 3.66 12.55 -9.17
C ASP A 65 4.02 11.67 -7.96
N THR A 66 3.60 10.40 -7.97
CA THR A 66 3.94 9.44 -6.92
C THR A 66 5.28 8.78 -7.24
N ASN A 67 6.23 8.90 -6.30
CA ASN A 67 7.52 8.22 -6.39
C ASN A 67 7.67 7.14 -5.32
N PHE A 68 8.39 6.08 -5.68
CA PHE A 68 8.67 4.99 -4.76
C PHE A 68 10.17 4.75 -4.65
N ALA A 69 10.67 4.52 -3.43
CA ALA A 69 12.00 3.99 -3.21
C ALA A 69 11.88 2.60 -2.56
N PRO A 70 12.20 1.50 -3.28
CA PRO A 70 12.08 0.15 -2.73
C PRO A 70 13.25 -0.13 -1.79
N LEU A 71 12.95 -0.44 -0.53
CA LEU A 71 13.92 -0.96 0.44
C LEU A 71 14.05 -2.48 0.33
N ALA A 72 12.97 -3.19 0.00
CA ALA A 72 13.00 -4.62 -0.26
C ALA A 72 12.17 -4.98 -1.50
N SER A 73 12.65 -5.95 -2.27
CA SER A 73 12.02 -6.43 -3.50
C SER A 73 12.13 -7.96 -3.62
N ALA A 74 11.56 -8.54 -4.68
CA ALA A 74 11.50 -9.99 -4.86
C ALA A 74 12.88 -10.65 -4.99
N ASP A 75 13.85 -9.92 -5.52
CA ASP A 75 15.19 -10.38 -5.87
C ASP A 75 16.31 -9.42 -5.41
N GLY A 76 15.98 -8.36 -4.66
CA GLY A 76 16.95 -7.42 -4.12
C GLY A 76 17.33 -6.30 -5.10
N GLU A 77 16.78 -6.30 -6.31
CA GLU A 77 16.96 -5.20 -7.26
C GLU A 77 16.09 -4.01 -6.88
N LEU A 78 16.48 -2.81 -7.33
CA LEU A 78 15.66 -1.60 -7.22
C LEU A 78 14.45 -1.69 -8.16
N ASP A 79 13.42 -2.39 -7.70
CA ASP A 79 12.22 -2.72 -8.46
C ASP A 79 10.96 -2.53 -7.60
N CYS A 80 10.03 -1.72 -8.09
CA CYS A 80 8.77 -1.43 -7.41
C CYS A 80 7.60 -2.33 -7.86
N ARG A 81 7.83 -3.20 -8.86
CA ARG A 81 6.80 -4.11 -9.38
C ARG A 81 6.40 -5.16 -8.35
N GLY A 82 5.23 -5.76 -8.58
CA GLY A 82 4.74 -6.86 -7.77
C GLY A 82 5.57 -8.12 -7.94
N PHE A 83 5.66 -8.92 -6.87
CA PHE A 83 6.47 -10.14 -6.87
C PHE A 83 5.94 -11.19 -7.87
N TRP A 84 4.66 -11.09 -8.24
CA TRP A 84 4.03 -11.95 -9.23
C TRP A 84 4.67 -11.87 -10.62
N ASP A 85 5.31 -10.75 -10.99
CA ASP A 85 6.04 -10.63 -12.25
C ASP A 85 7.27 -11.56 -12.29
N LYS A 86 7.71 -12.03 -11.11
CA LYS A 86 8.80 -12.99 -10.91
C LYS A 86 8.27 -14.35 -10.41
N GLY A 87 6.96 -14.57 -10.45
CA GLY A 87 6.32 -15.81 -10.00
C GLY A 87 6.40 -16.06 -8.49
N LYS A 88 6.59 -15.02 -7.68
CA LYS A 88 6.73 -15.12 -6.22
C LYS A 88 5.52 -14.51 -5.49
N THR A 89 5.22 -15.06 -4.31
CA THR A 89 4.34 -14.44 -3.30
C THR A 89 4.98 -13.18 -2.73
N ASP A 90 4.20 -12.21 -2.24
CA ASP A 90 4.71 -11.00 -1.53
C ASP A 90 5.26 -11.33 -0.12
N LYS A 91 6.23 -12.25 -0.06
CA LYS A 91 6.91 -12.77 1.15
C LYS A 91 8.38 -13.02 0.83
N ASP A 92 9.19 -13.13 1.87
CA ASP A 92 10.61 -13.48 1.80
C ASP A 92 11.38 -12.61 0.80
N ALA A 93 11.13 -11.31 0.89
CA ALA A 93 11.81 -10.31 0.09
C ALA A 93 13.30 -10.24 0.44
N LEU A 94 14.08 -9.74 -0.52
CA LEU A 94 15.49 -9.44 -0.34
C LEU A 94 15.66 -7.92 -0.23
N TRP A 95 16.57 -7.50 0.65
CA TRP A 95 16.95 -6.10 0.80
C TRP A 95 17.61 -5.58 -0.48
N THR A 96 17.26 -4.36 -0.87
CA THR A 96 17.88 -3.66 -2.01
C THR A 96 19.06 -2.80 -1.56
N SER A 97 19.78 -2.22 -2.51
CA SER A 97 20.84 -1.23 -2.22
C SER A 97 20.34 0.04 -1.50
N ASN A 98 19.03 0.35 -1.56
CA ASN A 98 18.45 1.45 -0.78
C ASN A 98 18.36 1.10 0.72
N ALA A 99 18.23 -0.19 1.08
CA ALA A 99 18.12 -0.61 2.48
C ALA A 99 19.40 -0.27 3.28
N ASP A 100 20.56 -0.30 2.64
CA ASP A 100 21.84 0.05 3.27
C ASP A 100 21.93 1.54 3.64
N LYS A 101 21.13 2.39 2.97
CA LYS A 101 21.02 3.83 3.27
C LYS A 101 19.97 4.15 4.33
N ALA A 102 19.12 3.17 4.68
CA ALA A 102 18.03 3.32 5.65
C ALA A 102 18.12 2.31 6.81
N PRO A 103 19.24 2.29 7.57
CA PRO A 103 19.48 1.28 8.60
C PRO A 103 18.43 1.28 9.72
N THR A 104 17.83 2.43 10.06
CA THR A 104 16.78 2.51 11.08
C THR A 104 15.51 1.81 10.63
N LEU A 105 15.08 2.07 9.38
CA LEU A 105 13.89 1.45 8.80
C LEU A 105 14.09 -0.05 8.56
N ARG A 106 15.26 -0.45 8.04
CA ARG A 106 15.62 -1.86 7.88
C ARG A 106 15.54 -2.60 9.21
N LYS A 107 16.17 -2.04 10.26
CA LYS A 107 16.12 -2.62 11.61
C LYS A 107 14.69 -2.69 12.14
N TYR A 108 13.88 -1.65 11.96
CA TYR A 108 12.49 -1.65 12.39
C TYR A 108 11.69 -2.80 11.77
N VAL A 109 11.84 -3.03 10.46
CA VAL A 109 11.19 -4.15 9.77
C VAL A 109 11.72 -5.50 10.27
N ASP A 110 13.04 -5.65 10.42
CA ASP A 110 13.63 -6.89 10.95
C ASP A 110 13.13 -7.21 12.38
N ASP A 111 12.97 -6.18 13.23
CA ASP A 111 12.50 -6.31 14.62
C ASP A 111 11.02 -6.73 14.73
N VAL A 112 10.21 -6.61 13.67
CA VAL A 112 8.84 -7.14 13.64
C VAL A 112 8.84 -8.67 13.79
N GLY A 113 9.91 -9.34 13.35
CA GLY A 113 10.07 -10.79 13.51
C GLY A 113 9.12 -11.64 12.65
N ALA A 114 8.50 -11.05 11.63
CA ALA A 114 7.71 -11.74 10.63
C ALA A 114 8.44 -11.72 9.27
N ASN A 115 8.10 -12.65 8.38
CA ASN A 115 8.53 -12.50 6.99
C ASN A 115 7.87 -11.26 6.38
N PHE A 116 8.62 -10.58 5.51
CA PHE A 116 8.16 -9.35 4.86
C PHE A 116 8.23 -9.49 3.34
N GLY A 117 7.28 -8.84 2.67
CA GLY A 117 7.25 -8.67 1.23
C GLY A 117 7.88 -7.34 0.82
N ARG A 118 7.19 -6.60 -0.04
CA ARG A 118 7.62 -5.27 -0.50
C ARG A 118 7.72 -4.29 0.68
N VAL A 119 8.91 -3.73 0.90
CA VAL A 119 9.14 -2.58 1.79
C VAL A 119 9.51 -1.38 0.93
N ARG A 120 8.77 -0.28 1.04
CA ARG A 120 8.90 0.89 0.15
C ARG A 120 8.68 2.18 0.92
N ILE A 121 9.47 3.20 0.59
CA ILE A 121 9.08 4.59 0.84
C ILE A 121 8.20 5.04 -0.30
N ILE A 122 7.10 5.71 0.04
CA ILE A 122 6.16 6.28 -0.91
C ILE A 122 6.17 7.79 -0.69
N LYS A 123 6.60 8.52 -1.71
CA LYS A 123 6.50 9.98 -1.72
C LYS A 123 5.24 10.36 -2.48
N LEU A 124 4.33 11.02 -1.78
CA LEU A 124 3.07 11.53 -2.32
C LEU A 124 3.11 13.05 -2.30
N GLU A 125 2.78 13.66 -3.42
CA GLU A 125 2.48 15.09 -3.46
C GLU A 125 1.04 15.34 -2.92
N PRO A 126 0.74 16.53 -2.39
CA PRO A 126 -0.59 16.86 -1.91
C PRO A 126 -1.67 16.66 -2.99
N GLN A 127 -2.75 15.97 -2.63
CA GLN A 127 -3.87 15.68 -3.52
C GLN A 127 -5.19 15.97 -2.83
N ASP A 128 -6.20 16.36 -3.60
CA ASP A 128 -7.57 16.47 -3.10
C ASP A 128 -8.29 15.10 -3.13
N ARG A 129 -9.48 15.05 -2.52
CA ARG A 129 -10.27 13.82 -2.46
C ARG A 129 -10.64 13.29 -3.86
N GLU A 130 -10.94 14.17 -4.83
CA GLU A 130 -11.29 13.71 -6.18
C GLU A 130 -10.12 12.99 -6.86
N THR A 131 -8.92 13.54 -6.70
CA THR A 131 -7.68 12.93 -7.17
C THR A 131 -7.44 11.59 -6.49
N ALA A 132 -7.61 11.52 -5.16
CA ALA A 132 -7.47 10.27 -4.41
C ALA A 132 -8.44 9.17 -4.88
N ILE A 133 -9.70 9.53 -5.20
CA ILE A 133 -10.71 8.58 -5.71
C ILE A 133 -10.29 7.95 -7.04
N ARG A 134 -9.51 8.64 -7.88
CA ARG A 134 -8.98 8.08 -9.14
C ARG A 134 -7.97 6.96 -8.90
N SER A 135 -7.37 6.92 -7.73
CA SER A 135 -6.43 5.87 -7.30
C SER A 135 -7.06 4.84 -6.38
N LEU A 136 -8.38 4.89 -6.11
CA LEU A 136 -9.04 3.95 -5.21
C LEU A 136 -9.10 2.55 -5.83
N HIS A 137 -8.50 1.56 -5.15
CA HIS A 137 -8.52 0.17 -5.58
C HIS A 137 -8.31 -0.77 -4.40
N ARG A 138 -8.72 -2.03 -4.59
CA ARG A 138 -8.31 -3.14 -3.73
C ARG A 138 -7.02 -3.74 -4.26
N ASP A 139 -6.07 -4.00 -3.37
CA ASP A 139 -4.82 -4.67 -3.73
C ASP A 139 -4.98 -6.18 -3.83
N ASP A 140 -4.22 -6.79 -4.74
CA ASP A 140 -4.10 -8.24 -4.89
C ASP A 140 -2.85 -8.77 -4.15
N ASN A 141 -2.79 -8.55 -2.83
CA ASN A 141 -1.61 -8.89 -2.03
C ASN A 141 -1.41 -10.40 -1.83
N ASN A 142 -2.45 -11.21 -2.04
CA ASN A 142 -2.41 -12.66 -1.82
C ASN A 142 -2.26 -13.46 -3.11
N ARG A 143 -1.89 -12.80 -4.22
CA ARG A 143 -1.58 -13.50 -5.47
C ARG A 143 -0.47 -14.52 -5.24
N PHE A 144 -0.72 -15.77 -5.67
CA PHE A 144 0.13 -16.95 -5.46
C PHE A 144 0.30 -17.40 -4.01
N ASN A 145 -0.30 -16.72 -3.04
CA ASN A 145 -0.21 -17.12 -1.64
C ASN A 145 -0.93 -18.46 -1.45
N PRO A 146 -0.32 -19.45 -0.77
CA PRO A 146 -1.01 -20.71 -0.50
C PRO A 146 -2.23 -20.50 0.39
N GLU A 147 -3.34 -21.18 0.08
CA GLU A 147 -4.60 -21.08 0.85
C GLU A 147 -4.43 -21.47 2.33
N SER A 148 -3.45 -22.33 2.63
CA SER A 148 -3.10 -22.72 4.00
C SER A 148 -2.41 -21.62 4.81
N GLU A 149 -2.07 -20.49 4.21
CA GLU A 149 -1.38 -19.37 4.85
C GLU A 149 -2.30 -18.18 5.13
N GLY A 150 -1.86 -17.30 6.02
CA GLY A 150 -2.57 -16.05 6.32
C GLY A 150 -2.43 -15.00 5.21
N TRP A 151 -3.33 -14.02 5.25
CA TRP A 151 -3.22 -12.82 4.42
C TRP A 151 -1.90 -12.09 4.61
N VAL A 152 -1.34 -11.60 3.50
CA VAL A 152 -0.33 -10.55 3.54
C VAL A 152 -0.97 -9.28 4.12
N VAL A 153 -0.45 -8.81 5.24
CA VAL A 153 -0.91 -7.59 5.93
C VAL A 153 0.00 -6.44 5.54
N ARG A 154 -0.59 -5.30 5.17
CA ARG A 154 0.15 -4.07 4.86
C ARG A 154 0.16 -3.17 6.08
N THR A 155 1.34 -2.69 6.45
CA THR A 155 1.52 -1.65 7.46
C THR A 155 1.91 -0.34 6.78
N TRP A 156 1.40 0.77 7.30
CA TRP A 156 1.76 2.12 6.88
C TRP A 156 2.33 2.89 8.07
N SER A 157 3.36 3.70 7.83
CA SER A 157 3.97 4.55 8.85
C SER A 157 4.40 5.86 8.22
N GLU A 158 3.91 6.97 8.76
CA GLU A 158 4.25 8.31 8.29
C GLU A 158 5.66 8.70 8.73
N LEU A 159 6.51 9.10 7.77
CA LEU A 159 7.87 9.61 8.03
C LEU A 159 7.91 11.14 8.16
N THR A 160 6.86 11.81 7.70
CA THR A 160 6.70 13.26 7.78
C THR A 160 5.35 13.60 8.38
N HIS A 161 5.30 14.61 9.24
CA HIS A 161 4.01 15.07 9.77
C HIS A 161 3.36 16.04 8.77
N GLN A 162 2.19 15.66 8.26
CA GLN A 162 1.33 16.54 7.48
C GLN A 162 -0.08 16.55 8.10
N PRO A 163 -0.49 17.61 8.80
CA PRO A 163 -1.72 17.58 9.62
C PRO A 163 -3.02 17.41 8.81
N ASN A 164 -2.96 17.58 7.49
CA ASN A 164 -4.09 17.42 6.59
C ASN A 164 -4.04 16.13 5.75
N SER A 165 -2.99 15.30 5.88
CA SER A 165 -2.95 14.00 5.21
C SER A 165 -3.82 12.99 5.93
N TYR A 166 -4.45 12.12 5.16
CA TYR A 166 -5.21 10.98 5.67
C TYR A 166 -5.27 9.88 4.61
N MET A 167 -5.40 8.64 5.05
CA MET A 167 -5.76 7.51 4.21
C MET A 167 -7.28 7.46 4.02
N LEU A 168 -7.71 7.32 2.77
CA LEU A 168 -9.12 7.16 2.41
C LEU A 168 -9.43 5.68 2.24
N LEU A 169 -10.33 5.15 3.08
CA LEU A 169 -10.74 3.74 3.05
C LEU A 169 -12.25 3.63 2.84
N MET A 170 -12.68 2.58 2.13
CA MET A 170 -14.08 2.21 1.93
C MET A 170 -14.15 0.68 1.88
N ASP A 171 -15.22 0.12 2.43
CA ASP A 171 -15.56 -1.28 2.22
C ASP A 171 -16.02 -1.52 0.79
N ASN A 172 -16.02 -2.78 0.38
CA ASN A 172 -16.60 -3.17 -0.90
C ASN A 172 -18.05 -3.64 -0.72
N GLY A 173 -18.93 -3.22 -1.63
CA GLY A 173 -20.25 -3.79 -1.77
C GLY A 173 -20.23 -5.22 -2.31
N PRO A 174 -21.40 -5.89 -2.38
CA PRO A 174 -21.52 -7.25 -2.90
C PRO A 174 -21.06 -7.41 -4.36
N ASP A 175 -21.02 -6.30 -5.11
CA ASP A 175 -20.59 -6.23 -6.50
C ASP A 175 -19.09 -5.93 -6.66
N GLY A 176 -18.34 -5.88 -5.55
CA GLY A 176 -16.91 -5.65 -5.51
C GLY A 176 -16.49 -4.19 -5.73
N LEU A 177 -17.44 -3.26 -5.91
CA LEU A 177 -17.16 -1.83 -5.98
C LEU A 177 -17.01 -1.23 -4.58
N PRO A 178 -16.26 -0.13 -4.41
CA PRO A 178 -16.25 0.59 -3.14
C PRO A 178 -17.66 1.10 -2.81
N ASP A 179 -18.07 1.01 -1.54
CA ASP A 179 -19.30 1.58 -1.02
C ASP A 179 -19.03 2.98 -0.46
N PRO A 180 -19.50 4.07 -1.11
CA PRO A 180 -19.25 5.42 -0.64
C PRO A 180 -19.85 5.72 0.75
N ALA A 181 -20.87 4.97 1.19
CA ALA A 181 -21.48 5.14 2.50
C ALA A 181 -20.56 4.69 3.65
N THR A 182 -19.50 3.93 3.33
CA THR A 182 -18.53 3.39 4.27
C THR A 182 -17.22 4.19 4.30
N GLU A 183 -17.17 5.38 3.69
CA GLU A 183 -15.97 6.22 3.67
C GLU A 183 -15.43 6.50 5.07
N GLN A 184 -14.18 6.11 5.30
CA GLN A 184 -13.41 6.44 6.48
C GLN A 184 -12.14 7.21 6.11
N ARG A 185 -11.75 8.14 6.97
CA ARG A 185 -10.51 8.94 6.84
C ARG A 185 -9.64 8.69 8.05
N ILE A 186 -8.51 8.01 7.83
CA ILE A 186 -7.59 7.61 8.89
C ILE A 186 -6.37 8.54 8.85
N PRO A 187 -6.01 9.19 9.96
CA PRO A 187 -4.84 10.07 10.01
C PRO A 187 -3.52 9.30 9.86
#